data_AF-X1CT59-F1
#
_entry.id   AF-X1CT59-F1
#
_cell.length_a   1.000
_cell.length_b   1.000
_cell.length_c   1.000
_cell.angle_alpha   90.00
_cell.angle_beta   90.00
_cell.angle_gamma   90.00
#
_symmetry.space_group_name_H-M   'P 1'
#
loop_
_entity.id
_entity.type
_entity.pdbx_description
1 polymer ?
#
loop_
_entity_poly.entity_id
_entity_poly.type
_entity_poly.pdbx_seq_one_letter_code
_entity_poly.pdbx_strand_id
1 'polypeptide(L)'
;MVKINMAATAAIVAATQIASSYRVKFTRSEFLELVKVAQPKLIYHVRRMHFFAYEGVVMYTFDCQDNDFTQRVLNAIEFSNQPWSE
;
A
#
# COMPACT_ATOMS: atom_id res chain seq x y z
N MET A 1 16.87 -26.53 32.25
CA MET A 1 16.60 -25.11 31.93
C MET A 1 17.20 -24.82 30.56
N VAL A 2 16.40 -24.97 29.49
CA VAL A 2 16.87 -24.81 28.11
C VAL A 2 17.00 -23.31 27.83
N LYS A 3 18.23 -22.83 27.60
CA LYS A 3 18.50 -21.46 27.15
C LYS A 3 18.08 -21.36 25.68
N ILE A 4 16.93 -20.75 25.43
CA ILE A 4 16.55 -20.35 24.07
C ILE A 4 17.51 -19.21 23.69
N ASN A 5 18.42 -19.48 22.76
CA ASN A 5 19.34 -18.48 22.23
C ASN A 5 18.54 -17.33 21.62
N MET A 6 18.82 -16.08 22.00
CA MET A 6 18.22 -14.88 21.40
C MET A 6 18.34 -14.88 19.86
N ALA A 7 19.39 -15.51 19.31
CA ALA A 7 19.56 -15.69 17.88
C ALA A 7 18.49 -16.59 17.24
N ALA A 8 18.04 -17.64 17.94
CA ALA A 8 16.96 -18.50 17.47
C ALA A 8 15.61 -17.77 17.48
N THR A 9 15.38 -16.91 18.49
CA THR A 9 14.20 -16.04 18.55
C THR A 9 14.20 -14.98 17.43
N ALA A 10 15.36 -14.38 17.14
CA ALA A 10 15.51 -13.39 16.07
C ALA A 10 15.29 -13.99 14.66
N ALA A 11 15.74 -15.22 14.43
CA ALA A 11 15.53 -15.93 13.16
C ALA A 11 14.05 -16.24 12.90
N ILE A 12 13.26 -16.52 13.96
CA ILE A 12 11.82 -16.77 13.84
C ILE A 12 11.07 -15.47 13.54
N VAL A 13 11.48 -14.32 14.10
CA VAL A 13 10.83 -13.01 13.84
C VAL A 13 11.13 -12.50 12.43
N ALA A 14 12.33 -12.75 11.90
CA ALA A 14 12.70 -12.34 10.54
C ALA A 14 11.94 -13.11 9.45
N ALA A 15 11.62 -14.39 9.67
CA ALA A 15 10.92 -15.22 8.69
C ALA A 15 9.45 -14.82 8.48
N THR A 16 8.81 -14.15 9.45
CA THR A 16 7.40 -13.76 9.38
C THR A 16 7.16 -12.47 8.60
N GLN A 17 8.20 -11.72 8.23
CA GLN A 17 8.06 -10.40 7.58
C GLN A 17 8.08 -10.42 6.05
N ILE A 18 8.17 -11.59 5.40
CA ILE A 18 8.22 -11.69 3.94
C ILE A 18 6.86 -12.11 3.37
N ALA A 19 5.77 -11.52 3.86
CA ALA A 19 4.56 -11.41 3.04
C ALA A 19 4.73 -10.20 2.13
N SER A 20 5.61 -10.33 1.13
CA SER A 20 5.81 -9.31 0.10
C SER A 20 4.53 -9.22 -0.73
N SER A 21 3.56 -8.41 -0.30
CA SER A 21 2.52 -7.95 -1.21
C SER A 21 3.26 -7.10 -2.25
N TYR A 22 3.31 -7.54 -3.50
CA TYR A 22 3.86 -6.74 -4.60
C TYR A 22 3.13 -5.41 -4.62
N ARG A 23 3.83 -4.36 -4.18
CA ARG A 23 3.33 -2.99 -4.10
C ARG A 23 4.13 -2.21 -5.12
N VAL A 24 3.48 -1.84 -6.22
CA VAL A 24 4.09 -1.02 -7.26
C VAL A 24 3.68 0.42 -7.02
N LYS A 25 4.66 1.27 -6.66
CA LYS A 25 4.48 2.71 -6.53
C LYS A 25 4.66 3.37 -7.89
N PHE A 26 3.75 4.27 -8.24
CA PHE A 26 3.82 5.07 -9.46
C PHE A 26 4.09 6.55 -9.14
N THR A 27 4.75 7.24 -10.07
CA THR A 27 4.80 8.71 -10.07
C THR A 27 3.39 9.28 -10.34
N ARG A 28 3.20 10.58 -10.08
CA ARG A 28 1.91 11.26 -10.36
C ARG A 28 1.44 11.06 -11.80
N SER A 29 2.31 11.23 -12.80
CA SER A 29 1.92 11.10 -14.21
C SER A 29 1.50 9.68 -14.57
N GLU A 30 2.29 8.67 -14.18
CA GLU A 30 1.99 7.25 -14.44
C GLU A 30 0.70 6.82 -13.75
N PHE A 31 0.49 7.26 -12.50
CA PHE A 31 -0.72 6.94 -11.76
C PHE A 31 -1.97 7.53 -12.43
N LEU A 32 -1.91 8.78 -12.89
CA LEU A 32 -3.01 9.42 -13.60
C LEU A 32 -3.31 8.76 -14.95
N GLU A 33 -2.29 8.24 -15.65
CA GLU A 33 -2.49 7.41 -16.84
C GLU A 33 -3.23 6.11 -16.50
N LEU A 34 -2.84 5.43 -15.42
CA LEU A 34 -3.53 4.22 -14.96
C LEU A 34 -4.97 4.51 -14.54
N VAL A 35 -5.25 5.66 -13.91
CA VAL A 35 -6.62 6.07 -13.59
C VAL A 35 -7.45 6.25 -14.87
N LYS A 36 -6.87 6.79 -15.94
CA LYS A 36 -7.56 6.93 -17.24
C LYS A 36 -7.86 5.57 -17.89
N VAL A 37 -6.93 4.61 -17.79
CA VAL A 37 -7.09 3.26 -18.34
C VAL A 37 -8.09 2.45 -17.54
N ALA A 38 -7.92 2.41 -16.22
CA ALA A 38 -8.72 1.58 -15.33
C ALA A 38 -10.11 2.16 -15.04
N GLN A 39 -10.30 3.47 -15.22
CA GLN A 39 -11.52 4.22 -14.91
C GLN A 39 -12.17 3.80 -13.57
N PRO A 40 -11.42 3.80 -12.46
CA PRO A 40 -11.96 3.36 -11.18
C PRO A 40 -13.12 4.27 -10.76
N LYS A 41 -14.16 3.70 -10.13
CA LYS A 41 -15.27 4.51 -9.60
C LYS A 41 -14.87 5.28 -8.34
N LEU A 42 -13.89 4.78 -7.61
CA LEU A 42 -13.41 5.30 -6.34
C LEU A 42 -11.88 5.29 -6.33
N ILE A 43 -11.30 6.36 -5.80
CA ILE A 43 -9.90 6.41 -5.38
C ILE A 43 -9.90 6.40 -3.85
N TYR A 44 -9.16 5.48 -3.24
CA TYR A 44 -9.01 5.45 -1.79
C TYR A 44 -7.85 6.35 -1.38
N HIS A 45 -8.04 7.09 -0.30
CA HIS A 45 -7.01 7.95 0.27
C HIS A 45 -6.74 7.56 1.73
N VAL A 46 -5.49 7.21 2.03
CA VAL A 46 -5.01 6.88 3.38
C VAL A 46 -3.69 7.61 3.63
N ARG A 47 -3.66 8.48 4.64
CA ARG A 47 -2.52 9.37 4.94
C ARG A 47 -2.12 10.24 3.75
N ARG A 48 -1.07 9.84 3.02
CA ARG A 48 -0.59 10.50 1.79
C ARG A 48 -0.76 9.62 0.55
N MET A 49 -1.39 8.45 0.70
CA MET A 49 -1.49 7.41 -0.32
C MET A 49 -2.83 7.47 -1.03
N HIS A 50 -2.79 7.69 -2.33
CA HIS A 50 -3.93 7.45 -3.21
C HIS A 50 -3.76 6.09 -3.88
N PHE A 51 -4.81 5.26 -3.85
CA PHE A 51 -4.76 3.94 -4.46
C PHE A 51 -6.11 3.46 -4.97
N PHE A 52 -6.08 2.52 -5.89
CA PHE A 52 -7.24 1.76 -6.35
C PHE A 52 -6.80 0.35 -6.74
N ALA A 53 -7.77 -0.57 -6.82
CA ALA A 53 -7.52 -1.93 -7.30
C ALA A 53 -7.90 -2.02 -8.79
N TYR A 54 -7.04 -2.65 -9.59
CA TYR A 54 -7.29 -2.95 -10.98
C TYR A 54 -6.71 -4.34 -11.30
N GLU A 55 -7.56 -5.22 -11.85
CA GLU A 55 -7.19 -6.60 -12.22
C GLU A 55 -6.48 -7.40 -11.11
N GLY A 56 -6.92 -7.20 -9.86
CA GLY A 56 -6.35 -7.91 -8.70
C GLY A 56 -5.05 -7.33 -8.16
N VAL A 57 -4.57 -6.21 -8.72
CA VAL A 57 -3.37 -5.49 -8.25
C VAL A 57 -3.77 -4.14 -7.66
N VAL A 58 -3.12 -3.76 -6.56
CA VAL A 58 -3.26 -2.42 -5.97
C VAL A 58 -2.27 -1.48 -6.64
N MET A 59 -2.81 -0.48 -7.35
CA MET A 59 -2.03 0.63 -7.90
C MET A 59 -2.02 1.75 -6.87
N TYR A 60 -0.85 2.32 -6.55
CA TYR A 60 -0.79 3.44 -5.60
C TYR A 60 0.28 4.49 -5.93
N THR A 61 0.07 5.69 -5.39
CA THR A 61 1.04 6.81 -5.43
C THR A 61 1.01 7.59 -4.11
N PHE A 62 2.07 8.38 -3.86
CA PHE A 62 2.13 9.39 -2.79
C PHE A 62 2.15 10.81 -3.33
N ASP A 63 2.14 10.98 -4.65
CA ASP A 63 2.50 12.23 -5.30
C ASP A 63 1.26 12.98 -5.83
N CYS A 64 0.07 12.40 -5.67
CA CYS A 64 -1.20 12.99 -6.06
C CYS A 64 -1.86 13.79 -4.93
N GLN A 65 -2.78 14.65 -5.31
CA GLN A 65 -3.70 15.37 -4.43
C GLN A 65 -5.15 15.01 -4.79
N ASP A 66 -6.09 15.21 -3.86
CA ASP A 66 -7.49 14.85 -4.09
C ASP A 66 -8.11 15.53 -5.32
N ASN A 67 -7.63 16.74 -5.65
CA ASN A 67 -8.09 17.51 -6.81
C ASN A 67 -7.48 17.05 -8.16
N ASP A 68 -6.55 16.09 -8.15
CA ASP A 68 -6.03 15.49 -9.38
C ASP A 68 -7.04 14.52 -10.02
N PHE A 69 -8.07 14.11 -9.28
CA PHE A 69 -9.04 13.10 -9.70
C PHE A 69 -10.41 13.69 -10.01
N THR A 70 -11.03 13.22 -11.09
CA THR A 70 -12.46 13.47 -11.35
C THR A 70 -13.34 12.44 -10.65
N GLN A 71 -12.75 11.30 -10.28
CA GLN A 71 -13.35 10.24 -9.50
C GLN A 71 -13.57 10.71 -8.07
N ARG A 72 -14.56 10.11 -7.40
CA ARG A 72 -14.76 10.35 -5.97
C ARG A 72 -13.57 9.78 -5.17
N VAL A 73 -12.93 10.64 -4.39
CA VAL A 73 -11.93 10.25 -3.39
C VAL A 73 -12.64 9.85 -2.09
N LEU A 74 -12.33 8.66 -1.57
CA LEU A 74 -12.84 8.16 -0.31
C LEU A 74 -11.70 8.05 0.71
N ASN A 75 -11.77 8.90 1.74
CA ASN A 75 -10.87 8.81 2.89
C ASN A 75 -11.15 7.51 3.65
N ALA A 76 -10.18 6.60 3.68
CA ALA A 76 -10.29 5.32 4.35
C ALA A 76 -9.49 5.33 5.66
N ILE A 77 -9.93 4.50 6.61
CA ILE A 77 -9.24 4.29 7.88
C ILE A 77 -8.16 3.24 7.66
N GLU A 78 -6.94 3.51 8.11
CA GLU A 78 -5.85 2.55 8.08
C GLU A 78 -6.20 1.36 8.99
N PHE A 79 -6.41 0.18 8.40
CA PHE A 79 -6.51 -1.07 9.12
C PHE A 79 -5.31 -1.94 8.74
N SER A 80 -4.18 -1.76 9.44
CA SER A 80 -3.03 -2.63 9.30
C SER A 80 -2.82 -3.45 10.57
N ASN A 81 -2.61 -4.75 10.42
CA ASN A 81 -2.20 -5.64 11.52
C ASN A 81 -0.68 -5.54 11.82
N GLN A 82 0.02 -4.59 11.17
CA GLN A 82 1.43 -4.28 11.32
C GLN A 82 1.64 -2.78 11.04
N PRO A 83 2.30 -2.00 11.91
CA PRO A 83 2.54 -0.58 11.65
C PRO A 83 3.36 -0.39 10.37
N TRP A 84 2.92 0.52 9.50
CA TRP A 84 3.67 0.90 8.31
C TRP A 84 4.96 1.63 8.75
N SER A 85 6.12 1.00 8.55
CA SER A 85 7.42 1.66 8.72
C SER A 85 7.79 2.35 7.41
N GLU A 86 7.86 3.69 7.45
CA GLU A 86 8.41 4.53 6.37
C GLU A 86 9.90 4.25 6.08
#